data_AF-A0A820HTT0-F1
#
_entry.id   AF-A0A820HTT0-F1
#
_cell.length_a   1.000
_cell.length_b   1.000
_cell.length_c   1.000
_cell.angle_alpha   90.00
_cell.angle_beta   90.00
_cell.angle_gamma   90.00
#
_symmetry.space_group_name_H-M   'P 1'
#
loop_
_entity.id
_entity.type
_entity.pdbx_description
1 polymer ?
#
loop_
_entity_poly.entity_id
_entity_poly.type
_entity_poly.pdbx_seq_one_letter_code
_entity_poly.pdbx_strand_id
1 'polypeptide(L)'
;ASVEDCRNALVHFGLQELKPITIARMLSAMIKTHSGLNENTRIYDSNGIEMITNNDKVSAPTWNVDTFVIAINDLVPTVNWKDVVKELDHPGFLVRDRPALILLITALRRALPTEQYIDLLYGRWNNVEGQVRK
;
A
#
# COMPACT_ATOMS: atom_id res chain seq x y z
N ALA A 1 13.30 -20.36 -12.55
CA ALA A 1 13.63 -18.92 -12.52
C ALA A 1 14.79 -18.73 -11.55
N SER A 2 15.90 -18.16 -12.00
CA SER A 2 17.05 -17.88 -11.14
C SER A 2 16.89 -16.53 -10.43
N VAL A 3 17.64 -16.31 -9.36
CA VAL A 3 17.71 -15.02 -8.66
C VAL A 3 18.13 -13.90 -9.62
N GLU A 4 18.98 -14.22 -10.59
CA GLU A 4 19.51 -13.28 -11.57
C GLU A 4 18.47 -12.91 -12.63
N ASP A 5 17.62 -13.85 -13.05
CA ASP A 5 16.48 -13.56 -13.93
C ASP A 5 15.48 -12.62 -13.25
N CYS A 6 15.25 -12.85 -11.94
CA CYS A 6 14.38 -12.01 -11.14
C CYS A 6 14.97 -10.60 -10.99
N ARG A 7 16.27 -10.49 -10.70
CA ARG A 7 16.99 -9.22 -10.60
C ARG A 7 16.96 -8.44 -11.91
N ASN A 8 17.20 -9.12 -13.03
CA ASN A 8 17.17 -8.49 -14.35
C ASN A 8 15.77 -8.03 -14.73
N ALA A 9 14.73 -8.84 -14.45
CA ALA A 9 13.35 -8.41 -14.62
C ALA A 9 13.05 -7.18 -13.75
N LEU A 10 13.43 -7.19 -12.48
CA LEU A 10 13.22 -6.10 -11.52
C LEU A 10 13.92 -4.79 -11.95
N VAL A 11 15.15 -4.87 -12.47
CA VAL A 11 15.87 -3.71 -13.04
C VAL A 11 15.17 -3.22 -14.32
N HIS A 12 14.74 -4.13 -15.20
CA HIS A 12 14.06 -3.81 -16.46
C HIS A 12 12.65 -3.21 -16.25
N PHE A 13 11.97 -3.58 -15.16
CA PHE A 13 10.68 -3.01 -14.75
C PHE A 13 10.78 -1.62 -14.09
N GLY A 14 11.99 -1.05 -13.97
CA GLY A 14 12.16 0.37 -13.63
C GLY A 14 12.57 0.66 -12.18
N LEU A 15 13.27 -0.25 -11.51
CA LEU A 15 13.90 0.03 -10.21
C LEU A 15 15.07 1.01 -10.26
N GLN A 16 15.42 1.56 -11.43
CA GLN A 16 16.54 2.52 -11.52
C GLN A 16 16.28 3.84 -10.82
N GLU A 17 15.02 4.24 -10.55
CA GLU A 17 14.65 5.32 -9.63
C GLU A 17 13.17 5.15 -9.25
N LEU A 18 12.86 4.72 -8.02
CA LEU A 18 11.46 4.70 -7.55
C LEU A 18 10.96 6.14 -7.42
N LYS A 19 10.25 6.61 -8.44
CA LYS A 19 9.65 7.95 -8.46
C LYS A 19 8.50 8.07 -7.44
N PRO A 20 8.23 9.28 -6.93
CA PRO A 20 7.15 9.51 -5.98
C PRO A 20 5.78 8.95 -6.42
N ILE A 21 5.42 9.10 -7.70
CA ILE A 21 4.18 8.54 -8.27
C ILE A 21 4.11 7.01 -8.21
N THR A 22 5.23 6.32 -8.35
CA THR A 22 5.28 4.85 -8.27
C THR A 22 5.01 4.40 -6.84
N ILE A 23 5.62 5.08 -5.87
CA ILE A 23 5.43 4.80 -4.44
C ILE A 23 3.98 5.11 -4.04
N ALA A 24 3.42 6.23 -4.51
CA ALA A 24 2.03 6.60 -4.29
C ALA A 24 1.06 5.54 -4.83
N ARG A 25 1.32 5.01 -6.04
CA ARG A 25 0.52 3.93 -6.62
C ARG A 25 0.62 2.61 -5.85
N MET A 26 1.81 2.26 -5.36
CA MET A 26 1.99 1.08 -4.49
C MET A 26 1.20 1.23 -3.19
N LEU A 27 1.32 2.37 -2.52
CA LEU A 27 0.56 2.68 -1.31
C LEU A 27 -0.95 2.66 -1.57
N SER A 28 -1.39 3.23 -2.70
CA SER A 28 -2.79 3.20 -3.14
C SER A 28 -3.30 1.78 -3.36
N ALA A 29 -2.50 0.90 -3.95
CA ALA A 29 -2.84 -0.50 -4.12
C ALA A 29 -2.97 -1.22 -2.77
N MET A 30 -2.07 -0.95 -1.82
CA MET A 30 -2.14 -1.50 -0.46
C MET A 30 -3.42 -1.06 0.27
N ILE A 31 -3.74 0.24 0.21
CA ILE A 31 -4.97 0.81 0.80
C ILE A 31 -6.22 0.21 0.14
N LYS A 32 -6.22 0.11 -1.19
CA LYS A 32 -7.35 -0.47 -1.94
C LYS A 32 -7.56 -1.94 -1.58
N THR A 33 -6.49 -2.72 -1.41
CA THR A 33 -6.55 -4.17 -1.15
C THR A 33 -6.45 -4.53 0.33
N HIS A 34 -6.58 -3.57 1.25
CA HIS A 34 -6.40 -3.77 2.69
C HIS A 34 -7.28 -4.89 3.30
N SER A 35 -8.46 -5.14 2.72
CA SER A 35 -9.41 -6.19 3.14
C SER A 35 -9.59 -7.30 2.12
N GLY A 36 -9.09 -7.12 0.89
CA GLY A 36 -9.34 -8.01 -0.25
C GLY A 36 -8.41 -9.22 -0.37
N LEU A 37 -7.37 -9.32 0.46
CA LEU A 37 -6.51 -10.51 0.51
C LEU A 37 -7.18 -11.72 1.19
N ASN A 38 -8.37 -11.51 1.77
CA ASN A 38 -9.04 -12.47 2.65
C ASN A 38 -10.29 -13.08 2.00
N GLU A 39 -10.79 -12.50 0.90
CA GLU A 39 -12.07 -12.86 0.31
C GLU A 39 -11.89 -14.00 -0.72
N ASN A 40 -12.04 -15.24 -0.23
CA ASN A 40 -12.32 -16.47 -1.00
C ASN A 40 -11.17 -17.35 -1.49
N THR A 41 -10.10 -17.58 -0.72
CA THR A 41 -9.32 -18.81 -0.92
C THR A 41 -10.02 -19.96 -0.19
N ARG A 42 -11.07 -20.54 -0.82
CA ARG A 42 -11.53 -21.87 -0.40
C ARG A 42 -10.42 -22.85 -0.73
N ILE A 43 -9.74 -23.35 0.29
CA ILE A 43 -8.69 -24.35 0.14
C ILE A 43 -9.39 -25.69 0.00
N TYR A 44 -9.37 -26.25 -1.20
CA TYR A 44 -9.80 -27.62 -1.46
C TYR A 44 -8.58 -28.53 -1.40
N ASP A 45 -8.73 -29.72 -0.81
CA ASP A 45 -7.70 -30.75 -0.90
C ASP A 45 -7.60 -31.33 -2.33
N SER A 46 -6.62 -32.21 -2.55
CA SER A 46 -6.43 -32.92 -3.83
C SER A 46 -7.64 -33.75 -4.28
N ASN A 47 -8.61 -33.97 -3.38
CA ASN A 47 -9.80 -34.76 -3.59
C ASN A 47 -11.05 -33.87 -3.72
N GLY A 48 -10.89 -32.55 -3.75
CA GLY A 48 -11.97 -31.58 -3.94
C GLY A 48 -12.81 -31.33 -2.68
N ILE A 49 -12.36 -31.76 -1.50
CA ILE A 49 -13.04 -31.51 -0.23
C ILE A 49 -12.58 -30.18 0.34
N GLU A 50 -13.54 -29.30 0.68
CA GLU A 50 -13.26 -28.02 1.32
C GLU A 50 -12.64 -28.27 2.71
N MET A 51 -11.39 -27.84 2.88
CA MET A 51 -10.72 -27.93 4.18
C MET A 51 -11.39 -26.93 5.13
N ILE A 52 -12.26 -27.42 6.01
CA ILE A 52 -12.77 -26.66 7.15
C ILE A 52 -11.62 -26.53 8.15
N THR A 53 -10.79 -25.50 8.00
CA THR A 53 -9.87 -25.13 9.08
C THR A 53 -10.70 -24.50 10.18
N ASN A 54 -10.83 -25.15 11.34
CA ASN A 54 -11.35 -24.55 12.58
C ASN A 54 -10.36 -23.51 13.13
N ASN A 55 -10.01 -22.54 12.30
CA ASN A 55 -9.09 -21.48 12.62
C ASN A 55 -9.93 -20.22 12.80
N ASP A 56 -10.17 -19.88 14.06
CA ASP A 56 -10.41 -18.51 14.47
C ASP A 56 -9.48 -17.60 13.68
N LYS A 57 -10.04 -16.86 12.72
CA LYS A 57 -9.44 -15.69 12.08
C LYS A 57 -7.92 -15.77 11.98
N VAL A 58 -7.37 -16.77 11.28
CA VAL A 58 -5.97 -16.66 10.85
C VAL A 58 -5.98 -15.62 9.75
N SER A 59 -5.95 -14.36 10.20
CA SER A 59 -5.83 -13.19 9.35
C SER A 59 -4.55 -13.38 8.58
N ALA A 60 -4.66 -13.74 7.30
CA ALA A 60 -3.56 -13.59 6.37
C ALA A 60 -2.96 -12.20 6.59
N PRO A 61 -1.63 -12.04 6.46
CA PRO A 61 -0.97 -10.78 6.79
C PRO A 61 -1.61 -9.65 5.99
N THR A 62 -2.38 -8.81 6.70
CA THR A 62 -2.77 -7.50 6.19
C THR A 62 -1.49 -6.72 5.93
N TRP A 63 -1.48 -5.88 4.90
CA TRP A 63 -0.35 -5.05 4.54
C TRP A 63 0.31 -4.39 5.77
N ASN A 64 1.58 -4.70 6.03
CA ASN A 64 2.36 -3.98 7.03
C ASN A 64 2.95 -2.71 6.40
N VAL A 65 2.23 -1.60 6.56
CA VAL A 65 2.61 -0.34 5.93
C VAL A 65 3.83 0.31 6.58
N ASP A 66 4.11 0.02 7.86
CA ASP A 66 5.33 0.48 8.53
C ASP A 66 6.56 -0.14 7.88
N THR A 67 6.55 -1.46 7.67
CA THR A 67 7.62 -2.17 6.95
C THR A 67 7.76 -1.68 5.52
N PHE A 68 6.66 -1.39 4.82
CA PHE A 68 6.70 -0.79 3.49
C PHE A 68 7.42 0.57 3.49
N VAL A 69 7.05 1.49 4.39
CA VAL A 69 7.68 2.81 4.48
C VAL A 69 9.18 2.70 4.84
N ILE A 70 9.54 1.79 5.75
CA ILE A 70 10.94 1.51 6.08
C ILE A 70 11.70 1.02 4.85
N ALA A 71 11.16 0.02 4.13
CA ALA A 71 11.80 -0.53 2.94
C ALA A 71 11.99 0.52 1.83
N ILE A 72 11.02 1.42 1.64
CA ILE A 72 11.15 2.53 0.68
C ILE A 72 12.26 3.50 1.09
N ASN A 73 12.37 3.85 2.38
CA ASN A 73 13.45 4.71 2.87
C ASN A 73 14.82 4.04 2.72
N ASP A 74 14.92 2.73 2.93
CA ASP A 74 16.17 1.99 2.76
C ASP A 74 16.58 1.88 1.28
N LEU A 75 15.61 1.67 0.38
CA LEU A 75 15.85 1.59 -1.07
C LEU A 75 16.11 2.95 -1.71
N VAL A 76 15.42 4.00 -1.26
CA VAL A 76 15.53 5.37 -1.76
C VAL A 76 15.66 6.35 -0.59
N PRO A 77 16.86 6.53 -0.01
CA PRO A 77 17.08 7.42 1.12
C PRO A 77 16.77 8.90 0.84
N THR A 78 16.71 9.28 -0.44
CA THR A 78 16.41 10.64 -0.91
C THR A 78 14.92 10.87 -1.19
N VAL A 79 14.05 9.91 -0.86
CA VAL A 79 12.61 10.01 -1.13
C VAL A 79 12.00 11.25 -0.45
N ASN A 80 11.28 12.06 -1.22
CA ASN A 80 10.48 13.14 -0.68
C ASN A 80 9.03 12.69 -0.47
N TRP A 81 8.71 12.28 0.74
CA TRP A 81 7.36 11.82 1.08
C TRP A 81 6.28 12.89 0.89
N LYS A 82 6.61 14.19 0.92
CA LYS A 82 5.62 15.23 0.59
C LYS A 82 5.14 15.11 -0.85
N ASP A 83 6.06 14.79 -1.76
CA ASP A 83 5.72 14.60 -3.17
C ASP A 83 4.97 13.29 -3.37
N VAL A 84 5.34 12.22 -2.64
CA VAL A 84 4.56 10.96 -2.64
C VAL A 84 3.10 11.21 -2.23
N VAL A 85 2.86 12.00 -1.18
CA VAL A 85 1.50 12.32 -0.72
C VAL A 85 0.74 13.16 -1.75
N LYS A 86 1.39 14.15 -2.37
CA LYS A 86 0.75 14.91 -3.47
C LYS A 86 0.38 14.00 -4.65
N GLU A 87 1.22 13.02 -4.96
CA GLU A 87 0.97 12.06 -6.04
C GLU A 87 -0.15 11.06 -5.70
N LEU A 88 -0.61 10.96 -4.44
CA LEU A 88 -1.84 10.21 -4.11
C LEU A 88 -3.09 10.86 -4.71
N ASP A 89 -3.02 12.15 -5.05
CA ASP A 89 -4.08 12.90 -5.74
C ASP A 89 -4.20 12.50 -7.22
N HIS A 90 -4.47 11.22 -7.47
CA HIS A 90 -4.56 10.64 -8.80
C HIS A 90 -5.90 9.89 -8.99
N PRO A 91 -6.40 9.75 -10.24
CA PRO A 91 -7.56 8.92 -10.52
C PRO A 91 -7.35 7.49 -10.05
N GLY A 92 -8.29 6.94 -9.29
CA GLY A 92 -8.25 5.57 -8.78
C GLY A 92 -7.67 5.42 -7.37
N PHE A 93 -7.16 6.49 -6.75
CA PHE A 93 -6.97 6.51 -5.30
C PHE A 93 -8.32 6.67 -4.61
N LEU A 94 -8.63 5.75 -3.68
CA LEU A 94 -9.89 5.74 -2.95
C LEU A 94 -9.69 5.09 -1.58
N VAL A 95 -10.12 5.80 -0.54
CA VAL A 95 -10.19 5.29 0.84
C VAL A 95 -11.63 4.84 1.10
N ARG A 96 -11.86 3.52 1.04
CA ARG A 96 -13.23 2.96 1.03
C ARG A 96 -13.90 2.86 2.40
N ASP A 97 -13.11 2.76 3.47
CA ASP A 97 -13.61 2.51 4.81
C ASP A 97 -12.61 2.96 5.89
N ARG A 98 -13.00 2.78 7.16
CA ARG A 98 -12.18 3.15 8.32
C ARG A 98 -10.85 2.38 8.39
N PRO A 99 -10.77 1.06 8.16
CA PRO A 99 -9.49 0.35 8.10
C PRO A 99 -8.53 0.87 7.02
N ALA A 100 -9.02 1.15 5.80
CA ALA A 100 -8.22 1.76 4.75
C ALA A 100 -7.64 3.13 5.18
N LEU A 101 -8.46 3.94 5.85
CA LEU A 101 -8.03 5.24 6.38
C LEU A 101 -6.98 5.10 7.47
N ILE A 102 -7.15 4.16 8.39
CA ILE A 102 -6.15 3.86 9.43
C ILE A 102 -4.83 3.44 8.78
N LEU A 103 -4.87 2.58 7.77
CA LEU A 103 -3.68 2.14 7.06
C LEU A 103 -2.94 3.30 6.39
N LEU A 104 -3.68 4.20 5.71
CA LEU A 104 -3.11 5.43 5.13
C LEU A 104 -2.47 6.30 6.22
N ILE A 105 -3.18 6.61 7.30
CA ILE A 105 -2.68 7.46 8.39
C ILE A 105 -1.42 6.85 9.04
N THR A 106 -1.39 5.53 9.23
CA THR A 106 -0.19 4.84 9.75
C THR A 106 1.00 5.03 8.82
N ALA A 107 0.80 4.86 7.50
CA ALA A 107 1.85 5.11 6.50
C ALA A 107 2.39 6.53 6.59
N LEU A 108 1.49 7.52 6.64
CA LEU A 108 1.83 8.93 6.67
C LEU A 108 2.55 9.34 7.96
N ARG A 109 2.10 8.83 9.12
CA ARG A 109 2.77 9.03 10.41
C ARG A 109 4.17 8.45 10.43
N ARG A 110 4.40 7.35 9.73
CA ARG A 110 5.72 6.73 9.62
C ARG A 110 6.64 7.52 8.69
N ALA A 111 6.07 8.11 7.64
CA ALA A 111 6.81 8.82 6.59
C ALA A 111 7.11 10.30 6.89
N LEU A 112 6.26 10.98 7.66
CA LEU A 112 6.28 12.43 7.82
C LEU A 112 5.95 12.87 9.27
N PRO A 113 6.43 14.05 9.71
CA PRO A 113 5.99 14.68 10.96
C PRO A 113 4.49 14.96 10.99
N THR A 114 3.90 14.97 12.19
CA THR A 114 2.44 15.13 12.39
C THR A 114 1.83 16.32 11.68
N GLU A 115 2.39 17.51 11.88
CA GLU A 115 1.87 18.73 11.26
C GLU A 115 1.87 18.63 9.73
N GLN A 116 2.91 18.04 9.15
CA GLN A 116 3.08 17.99 7.70
C GLN A 116 2.09 17.04 7.02
N TYR A 117 1.88 15.84 7.57
CA TYR A 117 0.94 14.92 6.93
C TYR A 117 -0.51 15.34 7.13
N ILE A 118 -0.84 16.01 8.24
CA ILE A 118 -2.19 16.57 8.46
C ILE A 118 -2.48 17.63 7.41
N ASP A 119 -1.55 18.56 7.19
CA ASP A 119 -1.71 19.63 6.20
C ASP A 119 -1.90 19.08 4.77
N LEU A 120 -1.16 18.04 4.42
CA LEU A 120 -1.26 17.41 3.09
C LEU A 120 -2.55 16.59 2.93
N LEU A 121 -2.93 15.82 3.96
CA LEU A 121 -4.11 14.96 3.91
C LEU A 121 -5.41 15.75 3.83
N TYR A 122 -5.49 16.88 4.56
CA TYR A 122 -6.64 17.78 4.54
C TYR A 122 -6.49 18.95 3.56
N GLY A 123 -5.43 18.96 2.76
CA GLY A 123 -5.23 19.90 1.67
C GLY A 123 -6.31 19.76 0.60
N ARG A 124 -6.20 20.58 -0.45
CA ARG A 124 -7.09 20.49 -1.61
C ARG A 124 -6.59 19.41 -2.56
N TRP A 125 -7.46 18.47 -2.90
CA TRP A 125 -7.21 17.39 -3.85
C TRP A 125 -8.03 17.65 -5.13
N ASN A 126 -7.49 17.28 -6.29
CA ASN A 126 -8.20 17.27 -7.56
C ASN A 126 -9.12 16.04 -7.68
N ASN A 127 -8.66 14.89 -7.16
CA ASN A 127 -9.43 13.68 -7.00
C ASN A 127 -10.30 13.77 -5.72
N VAL A 128 -11.50 14.32 -5.87
CA VAL A 128 -12.47 14.47 -4.78
C VAL A 128 -12.95 13.13 -4.19
N GLU A 129 -12.86 12.02 -4.93
CA GLU A 129 -13.21 10.69 -4.42
C GLU A 129 -12.16 10.16 -3.43
N GLY A 130 -10.89 10.53 -3.64
CA GLY A 130 -9.78 10.18 -2.76
C GLY A 130 -9.63 11.11 -1.54
N GLN A 131 -10.27 12.28 -1.57
CA GLN A 131 -10.12 13.30 -0.52
C GLN A 131 -10.73 12.85 0.81
N VAL A 132 -9.93 12.90 1.88
CA VAL A 132 -10.42 12.69 3.24
C VAL A 132 -11.20 13.91 3.69
N ARG A 133 -12.47 13.72 4.05
CA ARG A 133 -13.33 14.79 4.57
C ARG A 133 -12.96 15.09 6.03
N LYS A 134 -12.90 16.39 6.36
CA LYS A 134 -12.73 16.88 7.74
C LYS A 134 -13.95 16.54 8.60
#